data_AF-A0A9W6TLF5-F1
#
_entry.id   AF-A0A9W6TLF5-F1
#
_cell.length_a   1.000
_cell.length_b   1.000
_cell.length_c   1.000
_cell.angle_alpha   90.00
_cell.angle_beta   90.00
_cell.angle_gamma   90.00
#
_symmetry.space_group_name_H-M   'P 1'
#
loop_
_entity.id
_entity.type
_entity.pdbx_description
1 polymer ?
#
loop_
_entity_poly.entity_id
_entity_poly.type
_entity_poly.pdbx_seq_one_letter_code
_entity_poly.pdbx_strand_id
1 'polypeptide(L)'
;MRAMRGALRADLSVATSSNRDALDVFDGLNATACSFYSSQAAPELHNARYQLIIDLYVTRLDLAQHSRGSIQATAAVLVVANRITGQVVESDVLKALESFWGQVILETIAAAPLQA
;
A
#
# COMPACT_ATOMS: atom_id res chain seq x y z
N MET A 1 -13.78 -15.16 -3.42
CA MET A 1 -12.56 -14.50 -3.92
C MET A 1 -12.30 -14.59 -5.44
N ARG A 2 -13.17 -15.18 -6.28
CA ARG A 2 -12.99 -15.16 -7.75
C ARG A 2 -13.61 -13.95 -8.45
N ALA A 3 -14.64 -13.32 -7.88
CA ALA A 3 -15.37 -12.22 -8.51
C ALA A 3 -14.58 -10.89 -8.56
N MET A 4 -13.79 -10.59 -7.52
CA MET A 4 -12.99 -9.35 -7.42
C MET A 4 -11.95 -9.21 -8.55
N ARG A 5 -11.40 -10.33 -9.04
CA ARG A 5 -10.44 -10.38 -10.15
C ARG A 5 -11.07 -10.02 -11.51
N GLY A 6 -12.38 -10.19 -11.65
CA GLY A 6 -13.10 -9.85 -12.88
C GLY A 6 -13.36 -8.35 -13.01
N ALA A 7 -13.67 -7.68 -11.90
CA ALA A 7 -13.94 -6.24 -11.87
C ALA A 7 -12.68 -5.40 -12.18
N LEU A 8 -11.52 -5.82 -11.66
CA LEU A 8 -10.21 -5.22 -11.97
C LEU A 8 -9.88 -5.17 -13.48
N ARG A 9 -10.49 -6.04 -14.31
CA ARG A 9 -10.22 -6.13 -15.75
C ARG A 9 -11.06 -5.19 -16.62
N ALA A 10 -12.18 -4.69 -16.11
CA ALA A 10 -13.12 -3.91 -16.93
C ALA A 10 -12.80 -2.40 -16.92
N ASP A 11 -12.37 -1.86 -15.78
CA ASP A 11 -12.25 -0.40 -15.61
C ASP A 11 -10.84 0.16 -15.85
N LEU A 12 -9.80 -0.68 -15.86
CA LEU A 12 -8.41 -0.28 -16.15
C LEU A 12 -8.11 -0.24 -17.67
N SER A 13 -9.01 0.35 -18.48
CA SER A 13 -8.85 0.45 -19.94
C SER A 13 -8.13 1.71 -20.42
N VAL A 14 -7.59 2.53 -19.51
CA VAL A 14 -6.84 3.74 -19.88
C VAL A 14 -5.37 3.41 -20.14
N ALA A 15 -5.06 3.28 -21.43
CA ALA A 15 -3.79 3.59 -22.09
C ALA A 15 -2.50 3.66 -21.25
N THR A 16 -1.90 2.51 -20.94
CA THR A 16 -0.43 2.36 -20.92
C THR A 16 -0.08 0.98 -21.48
N SER A 17 0.73 0.98 -22.53
CA SER A 17 1.19 -0.21 -23.24
C SER A 17 2.38 -0.83 -22.53
N SER A 18 2.40 -2.17 -22.51
CA SER A 18 3.53 -3.09 -22.29
C SER A 18 3.82 -3.69 -20.91
N ASN A 19 3.13 -3.34 -19.82
CA ASN A 19 3.36 -4.05 -18.54
C ASN A 19 2.14 -4.19 -17.61
N ARG A 20 0.96 -4.47 -18.19
CA ARG A 20 -0.29 -4.66 -17.42
C ARG A 20 -0.27 -5.88 -16.49
N ASP A 21 0.68 -6.79 -16.65
CA ASP A 21 0.84 -8.01 -15.84
C ASP A 21 1.69 -7.80 -14.57
N ALA A 22 2.25 -6.61 -14.34
CA ALA A 22 3.16 -6.33 -13.22
C ALA A 22 2.50 -5.66 -12.00
N LEU A 23 1.21 -5.31 -12.06
CA LEU A 23 0.47 -4.77 -10.93
C LEU A 23 -0.05 -5.93 -10.07
N ASP A 24 0.32 -5.95 -8.80
CA ASP A 24 -0.07 -7.01 -7.87
C ASP A 24 -0.33 -6.45 -6.46
N VAL A 25 -0.98 -7.26 -5.62
CA VAL A 25 -1.31 -6.94 -4.23
C VAL A 25 -0.47 -7.82 -3.31
N PHE A 26 0.27 -7.19 -2.42
CA PHE A 26 1.14 -7.87 -1.47
C PHE A 26 0.65 -7.61 -0.04
N ASP A 27 0.77 -8.64 0.80
CA ASP A 27 0.74 -8.49 2.25
C ASP A 27 2.19 -8.54 2.77
N GLY A 28 2.57 -7.61 3.63
CA GLY A 28 3.96 -7.40 3.98
C GLY A 28 4.18 -6.52 5.21
N LEU A 29 5.41 -6.56 5.73
CA LEU A 29 5.79 -5.76 6.89
C LEU A 29 6.17 -4.33 6.45
N ASN A 30 5.65 -3.33 7.16
CA ASN A 30 6.02 -1.94 6.96
C ASN A 30 7.03 -1.48 8.02
N ALA A 31 8.12 -0.84 7.60
CA ALA A 31 8.99 -0.07 8.47
C ALA A 31 8.57 1.40 8.42
N THR A 32 8.28 1.97 9.59
CA THR A 32 7.94 3.40 9.67
C THR A 32 9.17 4.21 10.04
N ALA A 33 9.51 5.21 9.24
CA ALA A 33 10.66 6.08 9.46
C ALA A 33 10.22 7.43 10.06
N CYS A 34 10.99 7.97 11.01
CA CYS A 34 10.69 9.28 11.61
C CYS A 34 11.10 10.47 10.72
N SER A 35 11.79 10.23 9.61
CA SER A 35 12.14 11.24 8.61
C SER A 35 12.23 10.61 7.22
N PHE A 36 12.01 11.40 6.18
CA PHE A 36 12.09 10.92 4.79
C PHE A 36 13.52 10.61 4.35
N TYR A 37 14.52 11.31 4.91
CA TYR A 37 15.91 11.22 4.43
C TYR A 37 16.80 10.41 5.38
N SER A 38 17.08 10.92 6.58
CA SER A 38 18.10 10.33 7.46
C SER A 38 17.70 8.95 7.97
N SER A 39 16.41 8.73 8.23
CA SER A 39 15.90 7.47 8.80
C SER A 39 15.58 6.42 7.74
N GLN A 40 15.37 6.81 6.47
CA GLN A 40 15.18 5.87 5.36
C GLN A 40 16.49 5.47 4.67
N ALA A 41 17.58 6.17 4.95
CA ALA A 41 18.91 5.88 4.42
C ALA A 41 19.70 4.90 5.30
N ALA A 42 19.13 4.40 6.40
CA ALA A 42 19.81 3.49 7.32
C ALA A 42 20.24 2.20 6.57
N PRO A 43 21.52 1.79 6.66
CA PRO A 43 22.02 0.57 6.00
C PRO A 43 21.25 -0.70 6.42
N GLU A 44 20.71 -0.69 7.63
CA GLU A 44 19.95 -1.81 8.22
C GLU A 44 18.62 -2.06 7.49
N LEU A 45 18.02 -1.02 6.91
CA LEU A 45 16.80 -1.13 6.10
C LEU A 45 17.06 -1.67 4.69
N HIS A 46 18.29 -1.53 4.18
CA HIS A 46 18.68 -2.06 2.87
C HIS A 46 18.96 -3.57 2.89
N ASN A 47 19.19 -4.15 4.09
CA ASN A 47 19.50 -5.56 4.29
C ASN A 47 18.32 -6.40 4.82
N ALA A 48 17.12 -5.82 4.88
CA ALA A 48 15.94 -6.53 5.35
C ALA A 48 15.60 -7.69 4.39
N ARG A 49 15.54 -8.91 4.91
CA ARG A 49 15.15 -10.13 4.15
C ARG A 49 13.66 -10.18 3.78
N TYR A 50 12.87 -9.23 4.26
CA TYR A 50 11.43 -9.14 4.03
C TYR A 50 11.12 -8.03 3.03
N GLN A 51 10.00 -8.17 2.31
CA GLN A 51 9.50 -7.15 1.40
C GLN A 51 9.02 -5.94 2.21
N LEU A 52 9.97 -5.06 2.52
CA LEU A 52 9.80 -3.96 3.45
C LEU A 52 9.28 -2.74 2.70
N ILE A 53 8.08 -2.31 3.05
CA ILE A 53 7.56 -1.00 2.63
C ILE A 53 8.02 0.03 3.65
N ILE A 54 8.53 1.18 3.21
CA ILE A 54 8.96 2.27 4.08
C ILE A 54 8.01 3.44 3.91
N ASP A 55 7.36 3.83 5.00
CA ASP A 55 6.42 4.95 5.04
C ASP A 55 6.68 5.81 6.30
N LEU A 56 6.14 7.03 6.35
CA LEU A 56 6.23 7.96 7.47
C LEU A 56 5.04 7.88 8.44
N TYR A 57 3.88 7.35 8.00
CA TYR A 57 2.61 7.56 8.73
C TYR A 57 1.91 6.29 9.26
N VAL A 58 2.52 5.11 9.14
CA VAL A 58 1.91 3.85 9.64
C VAL A 58 1.99 3.72 11.17
N THR A 59 2.54 4.70 11.89
CA THR A 59 2.56 4.77 13.37
C THR A 59 1.17 4.74 14.02
N ARG A 60 0.09 4.98 13.27
CA ARG A 60 -1.29 4.89 13.77
C ARG A 60 -1.72 3.48 14.19
N LEU A 61 -1.03 2.43 13.73
CA LEU A 61 -1.31 1.06 14.18
C LEU A 61 -0.98 0.84 15.65
N ASP A 62 0.04 1.54 16.16
CA ASP A 62 0.42 1.45 17.57
C ASP A 62 -0.66 2.05 18.49
N LEU A 63 -1.31 3.13 18.05
CA LEU A 63 -2.44 3.71 18.78
C LEU A 63 -3.64 2.76 18.84
N ALA A 64 -3.89 2.01 17.78
CA ALA A 64 -4.95 0.99 17.76
C ALA A 64 -4.66 -0.14 18.76
N GLN A 65 -3.41 -0.59 18.88
CA GLN A 65 -3.01 -1.58 19.89
C GLN A 65 -3.27 -1.08 21.32
N HIS A 66 -3.01 0.20 21.59
CA HIS A 66 -3.22 0.81 22.90
C HIS A 66 -4.66 1.27 23.15
N SER A 67 -5.58 1.06 22.20
CA SER A 67 -6.99 1.47 22.29
C SER A 67 -7.85 0.56 23.18
N ARG A 68 -7.27 -0.49 23.77
CA ARG A 68 -7.97 -1.52 24.55
C ARG A 68 -9.12 -2.20 23.77
N GLY A 69 -8.91 -2.40 22.46
CA GLY A 69 -9.87 -3.06 21.58
C GLY A 69 -10.94 -2.12 20.98
N SER A 70 -10.96 -0.84 21.34
CA SER A 70 -11.94 0.11 20.79
C SER A 70 -11.67 0.52 19.34
N ILE A 71 -10.46 0.27 18.82
CA ILE A 71 -10.06 0.62 17.47
C ILE A 71 -9.36 -0.57 16.82
N GLN A 72 -9.85 -0.97 15.65
CA GLN A 72 -9.15 -1.85 14.72
C GLN A 72 -8.58 -0.98 13.59
N ALA A 73 -7.31 -1.19 13.25
CA ALA A 73 -6.65 -0.43 12.20
C ALA A 73 -5.73 -1.33 11.37
N THR A 74 -5.66 -1.02 10.08
CA THR A 74 -4.69 -1.57 9.13
C THR A 74 -4.28 -0.47 8.15
N ALA A 75 -3.26 -0.70 7.33
CA ALA A 75 -2.80 0.24 6.32
C ALA A 75 -2.62 -0.47 4.97
N ALA A 76 -2.94 0.25 3.89
CA ALA A 76 -2.61 -0.12 2.53
C ALA A 76 -1.75 1.01 1.92
N VAL A 77 -0.71 0.65 1.18
CA VAL A 77 0.28 1.60 0.65
C VAL A 77 0.49 1.33 -0.84
N LEU A 78 0.56 2.39 -1.64
CA LEU A 78 0.98 2.31 -3.04
C LEU A 78 2.49 2.49 -3.13
N VAL A 79 3.18 1.50 -3.71
CA VAL A 79 4.64 1.57 -3.90
C VAL A 79 4.95 2.51 -5.07
N VAL A 80 5.51 3.68 -4.75
CA VAL A 80 5.85 4.70 -5.76
C VAL A 80 7.27 4.57 -6.32
N ALA A 81 8.18 3.97 -5.55
CA ALA A 81 9.56 3.79 -5.95
C ALA A 81 10.14 2.50 -5.34
N ASN A 82 10.91 1.76 -6.12
CA ASN A 82 11.69 0.64 -5.65
C ASN A 82 13.14 1.09 -5.41
N ARG A 83 13.56 1.09 -4.15
CA ARG A 83 14.89 1.56 -3.74
C ARG A 83 16.04 0.68 -4.21
N ILE A 84 15.79 -0.62 -4.44
CA ILE A 84 16.81 -1.57 -4.90
C ILE A 84 17.04 -1.45 -6.40
N THR A 85 15.96 -1.34 -7.18
CA THR A 85 16.06 -1.24 -8.65
C THR A 85 16.15 0.20 -9.15
N GLY A 86 15.85 1.18 -8.30
CA GLY A 86 15.76 2.60 -8.68
C GLY A 86 14.56 2.95 -9.55
N GLN A 87 13.66 1.99 -9.82
CA GLN A 87 12.48 2.21 -10.64
C GLN A 87 11.45 3.07 -9.89
N VAL A 88 10.78 3.94 -10.64
CA VAL A 88 9.75 4.85 -10.13
C VAL A 88 8.49 4.67 -10.99
N VAL A 89 7.33 4.64 -10.36
CA VAL A 89 6.04 4.52 -11.06
C VAL A 89 5.77 5.77 -11.89
N GLU A 90 5.16 5.58 -13.07
CA GLU A 90 4.72 6.70 -13.90
C GLU A 90 3.56 7.46 -13.27
N SER A 91 3.53 8.79 -13.45
CA SER A 91 2.55 9.67 -12.79
C SER A 91 1.11 9.33 -13.15
N ASP A 92 0.82 9.04 -14.42
CA ASP A 92 -0.56 8.77 -14.86
C ASP A 92 -1.04 7.40 -14.38
N VAL A 93 -0.13 6.42 -14.28
CA VAL A 93 -0.41 5.12 -13.65
C VAL A 93 -0.70 5.31 -12.15
N LEU A 94 0.10 6.12 -11.45
CA LEU A 94 -0.11 6.38 -10.02
C LEU A 94 -1.46 7.04 -9.74
N LYS A 95 -1.87 8.04 -10.54
CA LYS A 95 -3.19 8.71 -10.40
C LYS A 95 -4.34 7.72 -10.57
N ALA A 96 -4.24 6.84 -11.58
CA ALA A 96 -5.26 5.82 -11.81
C ALA A 96 -5.34 4.82 -10.65
N LEU A 97 -4.18 4.38 -10.14
CA LEU A 97 -4.11 3.47 -8.99
C LEU A 97 -4.64 4.12 -7.70
N GLU A 98 -4.31 5.39 -7.45
CA GLU A 98 -4.79 6.15 -6.30
C GLU A 98 -6.32 6.24 -6.29
N SER A 99 -6.93 6.63 -7.42
CA SER A 99 -8.38 6.72 -7.53
C SER A 99 -9.05 5.35 -7.33
N PHE A 100 -8.53 4.31 -8.00
CA PHE A 100 -9.11 2.98 -7.97
C PHE A 100 -9.01 2.36 -6.56
N TRP A 101 -7.79 2.30 -6.00
CA TRP A 101 -7.58 1.67 -4.69
C TRP A 101 -8.15 2.51 -3.55
N GLY A 102 -8.19 3.83 -3.68
CA GLY A 102 -8.88 4.70 -2.73
C GLY A 102 -10.37 4.36 -2.61
N GLN A 103 -11.05 4.16 -3.74
CA GLN A 103 -12.44 3.72 -3.73
C GLN A 103 -12.61 2.33 -3.09
N VAL A 104 -11.76 1.37 -3.46
CA VAL A 104 -11.81 0.02 -2.88
C VAL A 104 -11.62 0.04 -1.37
N ILE A 105 -10.72 0.89 -0.84
CA ILE A 105 -10.52 1.05 0.60
C ILE A 105 -11.79 1.59 1.26
N LEU A 106 -12.43 2.61 0.67
CA LEU A 106 -13.67 3.19 1.19
C LEU A 106 -14.84 2.18 1.20
N GLU A 107 -14.97 1.39 0.14
CA GLU A 107 -15.99 0.34 0.07
C GLU A 107 -15.71 -0.77 1.10
N THR A 108 -14.44 -1.14 1.28
CA THR A 108 -14.02 -2.16 2.25
C THR A 108 -14.31 -1.73 3.69
N ILE A 109 -13.95 -0.50 4.07
CA ILE A 109 -14.20 -0.01 5.44
C ILE A 109 -15.69 0.18 5.71
N ALA A 110 -16.48 0.57 4.71
CA ALA A 110 -17.93 0.70 4.85
C ALA A 110 -18.64 -0.66 5.01
N ALA A 111 -18.11 -1.72 4.39
CA ALA A 111 -18.65 -3.07 4.49
C ALA A 111 -18.13 -3.86 5.70
N ALA A 112 -17.00 -3.43 6.30
CA ALA A 112 -16.41 -4.10 7.44
C ALA A 112 -17.25 -3.85 8.72
N PRO A 113 -17.68 -4.90 9.43
CA PRO A 113 -18.37 -4.72 10.70
C PRO A 113 -17.42 -4.18 11.76
N LEU A 114 -17.90 -3.23 12.57
CA LEU A 114 -17.22 -2.86 13.81
C LEU A 114 -17.43 -4.01 14.80
N GLN A 115 -16.35 -4.71 15.17
CA GLN A 115 -16.42 -5.67 16.27
C GLN A 115 -16.55 -4.89 17.58
N ALA A 116 -17.61 -5.19 18.34
CA ALA A 116 -17.90 -4.61 19.65
C ALA A 116 -17.12 -5.31 20.78
#